data_AF-A0A087U7Y2-F1
#
_entry.id   AF-A0A087U7Y2-F1
#
_cell.length_a   1.000
_cell.length_b   1.000
_cell.length_c   1.000
_cell.angle_alpha   90.00
_cell.angle_beta   90.00
_cell.angle_gamma   90.00
#
_symmetry.space_group_name_H-M   'P 1'
#
loop_
_entity.id
_entity.type
_entity.pdbx_description
1 polymer ?
#
loop_
_entity_poly.entity_id
_entity_poly.type
_entity_poly.pdbx_seq_one_letter_code
_entity_poly.pdbx_strand_id
1 'polypeptide(L)'
;MIDSESTEVRCSEQSKGGLKYELVLAEPTLDSPKAVSQTPPKSNISIEDIEKKLRAAEERRQSIELQKINLVTEKLSHLETVKVKKEEVNHNFMQTAKENLEQKLECMKENRETHIKNIQEKAREIVQKVDEKRKAGDSPDREEKLEAINKKLVVAQEQREALLASLQERLKEHDKHILEVKKQMEEQTENLREKSIKKLEIAQAKREALMKEIQEKIKEHKTHILRVRQMNELNQQEGGEKLQQIHKKLCTAELKRSEQIQAMLEKLQEHERHVVQVRQK
;
A
#
# COMPACT_ATOMS: atom_id res chain seq x y z
N MET A 1 -121.58 -116.92 -81.54
CA MET A 1 -120.94 -118.14 -82.08
C MET A 1 -119.68 -118.34 -81.27
N ILE A 2 -119.70 -119.37 -80.44
CA ILE A 2 -118.51 -119.95 -79.79
C ILE A 2 -117.61 -120.43 -80.92
N ASP A 3 -116.30 -120.23 -80.83
CA ASP A 3 -115.35 -121.28 -81.19
C ASP A 3 -113.92 -120.99 -80.70
N SER A 4 -113.52 -121.85 -79.76
CA SER A 4 -112.19 -122.37 -79.51
C SER A 4 -111.11 -121.44 -78.94
N GLU A 5 -111.00 -121.46 -77.60
CA GLU A 5 -109.77 -121.18 -76.83
C GLU A 5 -108.62 -122.07 -77.33
N SER A 6 -107.65 -121.49 -78.05
CA SER A 6 -106.42 -122.21 -78.43
C SER A 6 -105.42 -122.18 -77.27
N THR A 7 -105.69 -122.98 -76.22
CA THR A 7 -104.70 -123.26 -75.18
C THR A 7 -103.66 -124.22 -75.73
N GLU A 8 -102.40 -123.80 -75.78
CA GLU A 8 -101.28 -124.56 -76.34
C GLU A 8 -100.18 -124.76 -75.29
N VAL A 9 -99.70 -126.00 -75.14
CA VAL A 9 -98.54 -126.31 -74.31
C VAL A 9 -97.30 -126.36 -75.19
N ARG A 10 -96.34 -125.46 -74.95
CA ARG A 10 -95.05 -125.37 -75.65
C ARG A 10 -93.89 -125.72 -74.70
N CYS A 11 -92.72 -125.99 -75.28
CA CYS A 11 -91.45 -126.15 -74.55
C CYS A 11 -91.51 -127.11 -73.35
N SER A 12 -92.09 -128.31 -73.54
CA SER A 12 -92.15 -129.32 -72.49
C SER A 12 -90.83 -130.08 -72.37
N GLU A 13 -90.24 -130.07 -71.18
CA GLU A 13 -89.02 -130.77 -70.84
C GLU A 13 -89.30 -131.67 -69.63
N GLN A 14 -89.17 -132.99 -69.83
CA GLN A 14 -89.43 -133.97 -68.78
C GLN A 14 -88.13 -134.51 -68.21
N SER A 15 -87.96 -134.36 -66.91
CA SER A 15 -86.91 -135.02 -66.15
C SER A 15 -87.50 -136.11 -65.26
N LYS A 16 -86.65 -136.98 -64.70
CA LYS A 16 -87.08 -138.03 -63.76
C LYS A 16 -87.83 -137.49 -62.53
N GLY A 17 -87.63 -136.21 -62.18
CA GLY A 17 -88.25 -135.54 -61.02
C GLY A 17 -89.48 -134.68 -61.35
N GLY A 18 -89.91 -134.62 -62.60
CA GLY A 18 -91.09 -133.84 -62.98
C GLY A 18 -91.04 -133.31 -64.41
N LEU A 19 -92.21 -132.89 -64.89
CA LEU A 19 -92.39 -132.26 -66.20
C LEU A 19 -92.50 -130.75 -66.02
N LYS A 20 -91.62 -130.00 -66.70
CA LYS A 20 -91.76 -128.56 -66.87
C LYS A 20 -92.30 -128.32 -68.27
N TYR A 21 -93.35 -127.52 -68.40
CA TYR A 21 -93.87 -127.09 -69.69
C TYR A 21 -94.36 -125.66 -69.58
N GLU A 22 -94.42 -124.97 -70.72
CA GLU A 22 -94.98 -123.64 -70.82
C GLU A 22 -96.42 -123.74 -71.33
N LEU A 23 -97.38 -123.29 -70.53
CA LEU A 23 -98.80 -123.28 -70.90
C LEU A 23 -99.18 -121.89 -71.41
N VAL A 24 -99.45 -121.79 -72.71
CA VAL A 24 -99.85 -120.55 -73.37
C VAL A 24 -101.37 -120.59 -73.56
N LEU A 25 -102.09 -119.84 -72.73
CA LEU A 25 -103.56 -119.80 -72.75
C LEU A 25 -104.12 -118.95 -73.90
N ALA A 26 -103.33 -117.99 -74.39
CA ALA A 26 -103.63 -117.15 -75.54
C ALA A 26 -102.33 -116.59 -76.11
N GLU A 27 -102.24 -116.43 -77.43
CA GLU A 27 -101.05 -115.85 -78.06
C GLU A 27 -100.86 -114.37 -77.65
N PRO A 28 -99.60 -113.92 -77.46
CA PRO A 28 -99.33 -112.54 -77.05
C PRO A 28 -99.84 -111.57 -78.11
N THR A 29 -100.70 -110.63 -77.69
CA THR A 29 -101.37 -109.64 -78.57
C THR A 29 -100.43 -108.56 -79.14
N LEU A 30 -99.14 -108.62 -78.84
CA LEU A 30 -98.12 -107.68 -79.31
C LEU A 30 -96.93 -108.47 -79.85
N ASP A 31 -96.63 -108.29 -81.14
CA ASP A 31 -95.55 -108.98 -81.88
C ASP A 31 -94.12 -108.64 -81.40
N SER A 32 -93.95 -107.68 -80.47
CA SER A 32 -92.61 -107.29 -79.98
C SER A 32 -92.54 -107.17 -78.47
N PRO A 33 -91.45 -107.62 -77.82
CA PRO A 33 -91.24 -107.45 -76.39
C PRO A 33 -91.37 -105.97 -75.98
N LYS A 34 -92.12 -105.69 -74.91
CA LYS A 34 -92.03 -104.37 -74.24
C LYS A 34 -90.58 -104.16 -73.82
N ALA A 35 -89.91 -103.18 -74.42
CA ALA A 35 -88.61 -102.73 -73.99
C ALA A 35 -88.72 -102.22 -72.54
N VAL A 36 -88.39 -103.08 -71.57
CA VAL A 36 -88.04 -102.63 -70.22
C VAL A 36 -86.89 -101.65 -70.43
N SER A 37 -86.99 -100.43 -69.92
CA SER A 37 -85.90 -99.46 -69.98
C SER A 37 -84.66 -100.12 -69.40
N GLN A 38 -83.79 -100.64 -70.27
CA GLN A 38 -82.50 -101.16 -69.91
C GLN A 38 -81.70 -99.94 -69.49
N THR A 39 -81.73 -99.62 -68.20
CA THR A 39 -80.58 -98.91 -67.65
C THR A 39 -79.39 -99.82 -67.98
N PRO A 40 -78.36 -99.31 -68.68
CA PRO A 40 -77.22 -100.14 -69.02
C PRO A 40 -76.69 -100.78 -67.72
N PRO A 41 -76.25 -102.06 -67.76
CA PRO A 41 -75.66 -102.69 -66.58
C PRO A 41 -74.53 -101.78 -66.10
N LYS A 42 -74.51 -101.43 -64.80
CA LYS A 42 -73.52 -100.52 -64.22
C LYS A 42 -72.15 -100.89 -64.79
N SER A 43 -71.60 -100.01 -65.62
CA SER A 43 -70.29 -100.20 -66.25
C SER A 43 -69.28 -100.56 -65.16
N ASN A 44 -68.49 -101.60 -65.39
CA ASN A 44 -67.40 -102.01 -64.49
C ASN A 44 -66.49 -100.79 -64.27
N ILE A 45 -66.55 -100.21 -63.07
CA ILE A 45 -65.72 -99.06 -62.72
C ILE A 45 -64.26 -99.55 -62.72
N SER A 46 -63.40 -98.94 -63.54
CA SER A 46 -61.98 -99.28 -63.60
C SER A 46 -61.29 -98.94 -62.29
N ILE A 47 -60.22 -99.67 -61.93
CA ILE A 47 -59.41 -99.39 -60.74
C ILE A 47 -58.90 -97.94 -60.77
N GLU A 48 -58.52 -97.44 -61.94
CA GLU A 48 -58.11 -96.05 -62.15
C GLU A 48 -59.23 -95.03 -61.83
N ASP A 49 -60.49 -95.35 -62.14
CA ASP A 49 -61.63 -94.48 -61.83
C ASP A 49 -61.93 -94.45 -60.32
N ILE A 50 -61.70 -95.57 -59.62
CA ILE A 50 -61.83 -95.65 -58.15
C ILE A 50 -60.73 -94.80 -57.50
N GLU A 51 -59.48 -94.97 -57.92
CA GLU A 51 -58.34 -94.19 -57.42
C GLU A 51 -58.50 -92.71 -57.68
N LYS A 52 -58.98 -92.32 -58.88
CA LYS A 52 -59.25 -90.92 -59.22
C LYS A 52 -60.33 -90.32 -58.31
N LYS A 53 -61.39 -91.06 -57.99
CA LYS A 53 -62.43 -90.61 -57.04
C LYS A 53 -61.91 -90.46 -55.62
N LEU A 54 -61.07 -91.40 -55.16
CA LEU A 54 -60.42 -91.31 -53.85
C LEU A 54 -59.46 -90.13 -53.77
N ARG A 55 -58.64 -89.91 -54.80
CA ARG A 55 -57.75 -88.75 -54.90
C ARG A 55 -58.53 -87.43 -54.90
N ALA A 56 -59.62 -87.34 -55.65
CA ALA A 56 -60.47 -86.13 -55.65
C ALA A 56 -61.17 -85.90 -54.30
N ALA A 57 -61.45 -86.95 -53.51
CA ALA A 57 -61.95 -86.80 -52.14
C ALA A 57 -60.84 -86.34 -51.17
N GLU A 58 -59.63 -86.89 -51.32
CA GLU A 58 -58.43 -86.48 -50.58
C GLU A 58 -58.07 -85.01 -50.84
N GLU A 59 -58.02 -84.58 -52.10
CA GLU A 59 -57.75 -83.19 -52.49
C GLU A 59 -58.80 -82.23 -51.93
N ARG A 60 -60.09 -82.61 -51.94
CA ARG A 60 -61.14 -81.81 -51.29
C ARG A 60 -60.94 -81.70 -49.79
N ARG A 61 -60.55 -82.78 -49.11
CA ARG A 61 -60.24 -82.76 -47.67
C ARG A 61 -59.06 -81.83 -47.39
N GLN A 62 -57.95 -81.99 -48.12
CA GLN A 62 -56.76 -81.16 -48.00
C GLN A 62 -57.05 -79.69 -48.31
N SER A 63 -57.86 -79.40 -49.33
CA SER A 63 -58.27 -78.03 -49.66
C SER A 63 -59.04 -77.36 -48.53
N ILE A 64 -59.96 -78.09 -47.87
CA ILE A 64 -60.72 -77.55 -46.73
C ILE A 64 -59.80 -77.32 -45.53
N GLU A 65 -58.87 -78.24 -45.28
CA GLU A 65 -57.89 -78.11 -44.20
C GLU A 65 -56.94 -76.92 -44.44
N LEU A 66 -56.44 -76.76 -45.66
CA LEU A 66 -55.60 -75.62 -46.06
C LEU A 66 -56.36 -74.29 -45.89
N GLN A 67 -57.63 -74.24 -46.29
CA GLN A 67 -58.47 -73.04 -46.07
C GLN A 67 -58.64 -72.71 -44.59
N LYS A 68 -58.84 -73.72 -43.73
CA LYS A 68 -58.90 -73.53 -42.28
C LYS A 68 -57.58 -73.01 -41.72
N ILE A 69 -56.46 -73.58 -42.14
CA ILE A 69 -55.12 -73.15 -41.73
C ILE A 69 -54.87 -71.70 -42.17
N ASN A 70 -55.18 -71.36 -43.42
CA ASN A 70 -55.02 -70.00 -43.94
C ASN A 70 -55.84 -68.98 -43.14
N LEU A 71 -57.10 -69.31 -42.81
CA LEU A 71 -57.95 -68.44 -41.99
C LEU A 71 -57.37 -68.23 -40.58
N VAL A 72 -56.81 -69.28 -39.97
CA VAL A 72 -56.17 -69.18 -38.65
C VAL A 72 -54.90 -68.32 -38.74
N THR A 73 -54.05 -68.56 -39.74
CA THR A 73 -52.82 -67.78 -39.98
C THR A 73 -53.13 -66.30 -40.22
N GLU A 74 -54.16 -65.99 -41.00
CA GLU A 74 -54.60 -64.61 -41.24
C GLU A 74 -55.05 -63.93 -39.94
N LYS A 75 -55.84 -64.63 -39.10
CA LYS A 75 -56.25 -64.09 -37.79
C LYS A 75 -55.07 -63.84 -36.87
N LEU A 76 -54.09 -64.75 -36.83
CA LEU A 76 -52.87 -64.57 -36.03
C LEU A 76 -52.02 -63.39 -36.54
N SER A 77 -51.87 -63.25 -37.86
CA SER A 77 -51.17 -62.12 -38.48
C SER A 77 -51.85 -60.78 -38.17
N HIS A 78 -53.18 -60.75 -38.19
CA HIS A 78 -53.94 -59.57 -37.81
C HIS A 78 -53.75 -59.21 -36.32
N LEU A 79 -53.77 -60.20 -35.43
CA LEU A 79 -53.53 -59.98 -33.99
C LEU A 79 -52.14 -59.40 -33.74
N GLU A 80 -51.10 -59.90 -34.42
CA GLU A 80 -49.75 -59.35 -34.29
C GLU A 80 -49.68 -57.90 -34.82
N THR A 81 -50.33 -57.63 -35.96
CA THR A 81 -50.40 -56.26 -36.51
C THR A 81 -51.09 -55.29 -35.54
N VAL A 82 -52.20 -55.71 -34.91
CA VAL A 82 -52.92 -54.89 -33.92
C VAL A 82 -52.06 -54.67 -32.68
N LYS A 83 -51.31 -55.69 -32.24
CA LYS A 83 -50.39 -55.57 -31.10
C LYS A 83 -49.26 -54.57 -31.38
N VAL A 84 -48.59 -54.69 -32.52
CA VAL A 84 -47.55 -53.75 -32.95
C VAL A 84 -48.11 -52.34 -33.04
N LYS A 85 -49.30 -52.16 -33.63
CA LYS A 85 -49.94 -50.84 -33.76
C LYS A 85 -50.31 -50.23 -32.40
N LYS A 86 -50.73 -51.05 -31.43
CA LYS A 86 -50.99 -50.61 -30.05
C LYS A 86 -49.70 -50.12 -29.39
N GLU A 87 -48.59 -50.86 -29.55
CA GLU A 87 -47.29 -50.48 -29.02
C GLU A 87 -46.76 -49.20 -29.68
N GLU A 88 -46.90 -49.07 -31.00
CA GLU A 88 -46.53 -47.88 -31.78
C GLU A 88 -47.30 -46.63 -31.33
N VAL A 89 -48.62 -46.72 -31.17
CA VAL A 89 -49.43 -45.59 -30.68
C VAL A 89 -49.01 -45.18 -29.26
N ASN A 90 -48.76 -46.15 -28.39
CA ASN A 90 -48.29 -45.85 -27.03
C ASN A 90 -46.90 -45.20 -27.05
N HIS A 91 -45.98 -45.70 -27.86
CA HIS A 91 -44.65 -45.11 -28.02
C HIS A 91 -44.73 -43.67 -28.56
N ASN A 92 -45.50 -43.44 -29.62
CA ASN A 92 -45.68 -42.11 -30.22
C ASN A 92 -46.31 -41.14 -29.23
N PHE A 93 -47.28 -41.59 -28.43
CA PHE A 93 -47.87 -40.78 -27.36
C PHE A 93 -46.82 -40.38 -26.31
N MET A 94 -46.03 -41.34 -25.83
CA MET A 94 -44.96 -41.08 -24.84
C MET A 94 -43.90 -40.14 -25.39
N GLN A 95 -43.47 -40.35 -26.64
CA GLN A 95 -42.45 -39.54 -27.30
C GLN A 95 -42.95 -38.10 -27.50
N THR A 96 -44.17 -37.92 -28.03
CA THR A 96 -44.79 -36.60 -28.22
C THR A 96 -44.99 -35.89 -26.88
N ALA A 97 -45.39 -36.60 -25.83
CA ALA A 97 -45.55 -36.03 -24.49
C ALA A 97 -44.20 -35.55 -23.92
N LYS A 98 -43.13 -36.33 -24.13
CA LYS A 98 -41.77 -35.97 -23.72
C LYS A 98 -41.26 -34.75 -24.48
N GLU A 99 -41.35 -34.74 -25.80
CA GLU A 99 -40.91 -33.62 -26.65
C GLU A 99 -41.66 -32.32 -26.31
N ASN A 100 -42.97 -32.40 -26.09
CA ASN A 100 -43.76 -31.23 -25.68
C ASN A 100 -43.34 -30.69 -24.31
N LEU A 101 -42.97 -31.56 -23.37
CA LEU A 101 -42.48 -31.15 -22.06
C LEU A 101 -41.09 -30.49 -22.19
N GLU A 102 -40.17 -31.11 -22.93
CA GLU A 102 -38.84 -30.58 -23.20
C GLU A 102 -38.91 -29.21 -23.89
N GLN A 103 -39.75 -29.06 -24.91
CA GLN A 103 -39.95 -27.79 -25.59
C GLN A 103 -40.50 -26.69 -24.65
N LYS A 104 -41.45 -27.03 -23.77
CA LYS A 104 -41.96 -26.08 -22.76
C LYS A 104 -40.88 -25.66 -21.77
N LEU A 105 -40.07 -26.60 -21.31
CA LEU A 105 -38.97 -26.32 -20.39
C LEU A 105 -37.90 -25.44 -21.04
N GLU A 106 -37.51 -25.73 -22.28
CA GLU A 106 -36.52 -24.92 -23.00
C GLU A 106 -37.06 -23.51 -23.28
N CYS A 107 -38.32 -23.39 -23.73
CA CYS A 107 -38.96 -22.08 -23.92
C CYS A 107 -39.01 -21.27 -22.61
N MET A 108 -39.34 -21.89 -21.47
CA MET A 108 -39.29 -21.20 -20.16
C MET A 108 -37.87 -20.76 -19.79
N LYS A 109 -36.87 -21.60 -20.06
CA LYS A 109 -35.47 -21.29 -19.80
C LYS A 109 -34.98 -20.13 -20.67
N GLU A 110 -35.22 -20.17 -21.98
CA GLU A 110 -34.86 -19.10 -22.91
C GLU A 110 -35.55 -17.77 -22.55
N ASN A 111 -36.82 -17.80 -22.17
CA ASN A 111 -37.55 -16.61 -21.72
C ASN A 111 -36.92 -16.02 -20.44
N ARG A 112 -36.56 -16.87 -19.49
CA ARG A 112 -35.89 -16.45 -18.24
C ARG A 112 -34.50 -15.87 -18.53
N GLU A 113 -33.71 -16.52 -19.39
CA GLU A 113 -32.39 -16.05 -19.78
C GLU A 113 -32.46 -14.71 -20.52
N THR A 114 -33.42 -14.55 -21.43
CA THR A 114 -33.67 -13.29 -22.14
C THR A 114 -34.02 -12.17 -21.17
N HIS A 115 -34.88 -12.44 -20.18
CA HIS A 115 -35.25 -11.47 -19.15
C HIS A 115 -34.03 -11.04 -18.31
N ILE A 116 -33.22 -12.00 -17.86
CA ILE A 116 -31.99 -11.73 -17.10
C ILE A 116 -31.01 -10.91 -17.96
N LYS A 117 -30.82 -11.27 -19.23
CA LYS A 117 -29.93 -10.56 -20.15
C LYS A 117 -30.38 -9.11 -20.36
N ASN A 118 -31.68 -8.85 -20.49
CA ASN A 118 -32.24 -7.50 -20.59
C ASN A 118 -31.94 -6.66 -19.33
N ILE A 119 -32.10 -7.25 -18.14
CA ILE A 119 -31.77 -6.56 -16.88
C ILE A 119 -30.27 -6.26 -16.81
N GLN A 120 -29.42 -7.22 -17.15
CA GLN A 120 -27.96 -7.04 -17.16
C GLN A 120 -27.52 -5.96 -18.16
N GLU A 121 -28.14 -5.90 -19.33
CA GLU A 121 -27.86 -4.89 -20.35
C GLU A 121 -28.26 -3.48 -19.86
N LYS A 122 -29.47 -3.32 -19.30
CA LYS A 122 -29.89 -2.07 -18.67
C LYS A 122 -28.96 -1.64 -17.55
N ALA A 123 -28.50 -2.58 -16.72
CA ALA A 123 -27.54 -2.30 -15.66
C ALA A 123 -26.19 -1.81 -16.24
N ARG A 124 -25.68 -2.46 -17.30
CA ARG A 124 -24.46 -2.03 -18.01
C ARG A 124 -24.62 -0.62 -18.60
N GLU A 125 -25.74 -0.32 -19.24
CA GLU A 125 -26.02 1.03 -19.77
C GLU A 125 -26.04 2.10 -18.67
N ILE A 126 -26.63 1.80 -17.50
CA ILE A 126 -26.65 2.74 -16.37
C ILE A 126 -25.23 3.02 -15.89
N VAL A 127 -24.41 1.98 -15.71
CA VAL A 127 -22.99 2.13 -15.31
C VAL A 127 -22.24 2.98 -16.32
N GLN A 128 -22.40 2.68 -17.62
CA GLN A 128 -21.76 3.45 -18.69
C GLN A 128 -22.19 4.93 -18.66
N LYS A 129 -23.49 5.22 -18.54
CA LYS A 129 -24.00 6.61 -18.44
C LYS A 129 -23.47 7.34 -17.21
N VAL A 130 -23.32 6.64 -16.07
CA VAL A 130 -22.73 7.22 -14.85
C VAL A 130 -21.25 7.54 -15.08
N ASP A 131 -20.49 6.66 -15.71
CA ASP A 131 -19.08 6.90 -16.01
C ASP A 131 -18.87 8.01 -17.03
N GLU A 132 -19.72 8.09 -18.07
CA GLU A 132 -19.73 9.20 -19.02
C GLU A 132 -20.02 10.53 -18.32
N LYS A 133 -21.02 10.58 -17.43
CA LYS A 133 -21.29 11.78 -16.63
C LYS A 133 -20.15 12.13 -15.68
N ARG A 134 -19.48 11.13 -15.07
CA ARG A 134 -18.31 11.35 -14.22
C ARG A 134 -17.16 11.96 -15.02
N LYS A 135 -16.85 11.40 -16.19
CA LYS A 135 -15.83 11.92 -17.11
C LYS A 135 -16.17 13.33 -17.62
N ALA A 136 -17.44 13.59 -17.95
CA ALA A 136 -17.88 14.92 -18.34
C ALA A 136 -17.82 15.93 -17.17
N GLY A 137 -18.02 15.47 -15.92
CA GLY A 137 -17.84 16.26 -14.70
C GLY A 137 -16.37 16.58 -14.41
N ASP A 138 -15.46 15.66 -14.72
CA ASP A 138 -14.01 15.90 -14.82
C ASP A 138 -13.62 16.53 -16.16
N SER A 139 -14.49 17.40 -16.70
CA SER A 139 -14.16 18.22 -17.85
C SER A 139 -12.79 18.86 -17.65
N PRO A 140 -11.93 18.90 -18.68
CA PRO A 140 -10.64 19.59 -18.62
C PRO A 140 -10.79 21.05 -18.14
N ASP A 141 -11.95 21.66 -18.35
CA ASP A 141 -12.30 23.00 -17.85
C ASP A 141 -12.31 23.08 -16.31
N ARG A 142 -12.68 22.02 -15.58
CA ARG A 142 -12.60 21.98 -14.10
C ARG A 142 -11.15 21.91 -13.64
N GLU A 143 -10.35 21.06 -14.27
CA GLU A 143 -8.94 20.89 -13.94
C GLU A 143 -8.14 22.16 -14.27
N GLU A 144 -8.39 22.76 -15.43
CA GLU A 144 -7.81 24.04 -15.85
C GLU A 144 -8.20 25.18 -14.90
N LYS A 145 -9.46 25.24 -14.44
CA LYS A 145 -9.90 26.22 -13.42
C LYS A 145 -9.18 26.01 -12.09
N LEU A 146 -9.02 24.77 -11.63
CA LEU A 146 -8.29 24.47 -10.40
C LEU A 146 -6.82 24.84 -10.52
N GLU A 147 -6.19 24.55 -11.65
CA GLU A 147 -4.80 24.93 -11.92
C GLU A 147 -4.65 26.46 -11.98
N ALA A 148 -5.58 27.17 -12.60
CA ALA A 148 -5.60 28.63 -12.63
C ALA A 148 -5.77 29.24 -11.22
N ILE A 149 -6.60 28.66 -10.37
CA ILE A 149 -6.74 29.08 -8.97
C ILE A 149 -5.45 28.84 -8.21
N ASN A 150 -4.84 27.66 -8.34
CA ASN A 150 -3.57 27.34 -7.68
C ASN A 150 -2.44 28.28 -8.12
N LYS A 151 -2.32 28.57 -9.43
CA LYS A 151 -1.36 29.55 -9.96
C LYS A 151 -1.56 30.93 -9.32
N LYS A 152 -2.80 31.40 -9.20
CA LYS A 152 -3.11 32.68 -8.55
C LYS A 152 -2.74 32.69 -7.06
N LEU A 153 -3.00 31.58 -6.34
CA LEU A 153 -2.63 31.45 -4.94
C LEU A 153 -1.12 31.49 -4.73
N VAL A 154 -0.38 30.75 -5.55
CA VAL A 154 1.10 30.72 -5.49
C VAL A 154 1.68 32.10 -5.79
N VAL A 155 1.26 32.75 -6.87
CA VAL A 155 1.74 34.10 -7.22
C VAL A 155 1.42 35.12 -6.11
N ALA A 156 0.21 35.08 -5.53
CA ALA A 156 -0.15 35.96 -4.43
C ALA A 156 0.70 35.70 -3.17
N GLN A 157 1.02 34.43 -2.90
CA GLN A 157 1.89 34.05 -1.78
C GLN A 157 3.32 34.54 -2.01
N GLU A 158 3.90 34.31 -3.19
CA GLU A 158 5.23 34.79 -3.55
C GLU A 158 5.34 36.31 -3.45
N GLN A 159 4.32 37.05 -3.93
CA GLN A 159 4.28 38.51 -3.80
C GLN A 159 4.24 38.96 -2.35
N ARG A 160 3.45 38.30 -1.50
CA ARG A 160 3.38 38.58 -0.07
C ARG A 160 4.71 38.30 0.62
N GLU A 161 5.34 37.17 0.32
CA GLU A 161 6.64 36.79 0.88
C GLU A 161 7.76 37.75 0.44
N ALA A 162 7.79 38.14 -0.83
CA ALA A 162 8.73 39.12 -1.34
C ALA A 162 8.59 40.48 -0.64
N LEU A 163 7.35 40.94 -0.43
CA LEU A 163 7.09 42.20 0.29
C LEU A 163 7.55 42.12 1.76
N LEU A 164 7.27 41.01 2.44
CA LEU A 164 7.73 40.77 3.81
C LEU A 164 9.26 40.70 3.89
N ALA A 165 9.91 40.02 2.95
CA ALA A 165 11.36 39.91 2.88
C ALA A 165 12.01 41.29 2.69
N SER A 166 11.49 42.12 1.79
CA SER A 166 11.99 43.48 1.57
C SER A 166 11.84 44.37 2.83
N LEU A 167 10.72 44.25 3.56
CA LEU A 167 10.53 44.95 4.83
C LEU A 167 11.53 44.49 5.89
N GLN A 168 11.73 43.17 6.02
CA GLN A 168 12.68 42.60 6.97
C GLN A 168 14.13 43.00 6.66
N GLU A 169 14.51 43.05 5.39
CA GLU A 169 15.83 43.50 4.95
C GLU A 169 16.07 44.96 5.35
N ARG A 170 15.11 45.85 5.07
CA ARG A 170 15.20 47.26 5.47
C ARG A 170 15.31 47.45 6.98
N LEU A 171 14.60 46.63 7.77
CA LEU A 171 14.72 46.64 9.23
C LEU A 171 16.11 46.18 9.70
N LYS A 172 16.65 45.11 9.10
CA LYS A 172 18.02 44.64 9.39
C LYS A 172 19.07 45.70 9.04
N GLU A 173 18.92 46.41 7.93
CA GLU A 173 19.80 47.52 7.57
C GLU A 173 19.73 48.65 8.60
N HIS A 174 18.52 48.98 9.06
CA HIS A 174 18.34 50.02 10.08
C HIS A 174 18.97 49.61 11.42
N ASP A 175 18.80 48.36 11.85
CA ASP A 175 19.46 47.83 13.05
C ASP A 175 20.99 47.86 12.92
N LYS A 176 21.52 47.48 11.75
CA LYS A 176 22.95 47.56 11.45
C LYS A 176 23.46 48.99 11.57
N HIS A 177 22.73 49.96 11.00
CA HIS A 177 23.09 51.38 11.11
C HIS A 177 23.06 51.87 12.57
N ILE A 178 22.05 51.48 13.35
CA ILE A 178 21.97 51.80 14.78
C ILE A 178 23.19 51.25 15.54
N LEU A 179 23.59 50.00 15.27
CA LEU A 179 24.77 49.40 15.88
C LEU A 179 26.05 50.16 15.51
N GLU A 180 26.19 50.55 14.25
CA GLU A 180 27.34 51.32 13.77
C GLU A 180 27.43 52.69 14.46
N VAL A 181 26.32 53.42 14.55
CA VAL A 181 26.26 54.70 15.28
C VAL A 181 26.58 54.50 16.76
N LYS A 182 26.04 53.47 17.42
CA LYS A 182 26.37 53.17 18.83
C LYS A 182 27.85 52.89 19.03
N LYS A 183 28.45 52.08 18.14
CA LYS A 183 29.89 51.79 18.17
C LYS A 183 30.72 53.05 18.00
N GLN A 184 30.38 53.91 17.04
CA GLN A 184 31.07 55.19 16.84
C GLN A 184 30.98 56.08 18.09
N MET A 185 29.81 56.15 18.74
CA MET A 185 29.64 56.92 19.99
C MET A 185 30.44 56.35 21.16
N GLU A 186 30.54 55.02 21.26
CA GLU A 186 31.35 54.32 22.27
C GLU A 186 32.85 54.60 22.06
N GLU A 187 33.35 54.47 20.82
CA GLU A 187 34.73 54.81 20.47
C GLU A 187 35.07 56.28 20.77
N GLN A 188 34.15 57.22 20.48
CA GLN A 188 34.34 58.63 20.85
C GLN A 188 34.44 58.82 22.36
N THR A 189 33.61 58.11 23.12
CA THR A 189 33.60 58.18 24.60
C THR A 189 34.89 57.59 25.18
N GLU A 190 35.35 56.44 24.67
CA GLU A 190 36.62 55.83 25.07
C GLU A 190 37.81 56.73 24.75
N ASN A 191 37.85 57.32 23.55
CA ASN A 191 38.90 58.27 23.18
C ASN A 191 38.96 59.48 24.11
N LEU A 192 37.81 60.02 24.55
CA LEU A 192 37.77 61.10 25.54
C LEU A 192 38.21 60.64 26.93
N ARG A 193 37.79 59.44 27.36
CA ARG A 193 38.24 58.82 28.62
C ARG A 193 39.75 58.63 28.64
N GLU A 194 40.33 58.07 27.58
CA GLU A 194 41.78 57.91 27.43
C GLU A 194 42.51 59.26 27.49
N LYS A 195 42.03 60.28 26.77
CA LYS A 195 42.63 61.62 26.83
C LYS A 195 42.60 62.19 28.24
N SER A 196 41.51 61.96 28.98
CA SER A 196 41.40 62.38 30.39
C SER A 196 42.38 61.62 31.28
N ILE A 197 42.49 60.30 31.14
CA ILE A 197 43.43 59.45 31.89
C ILE A 197 44.87 59.90 31.62
N LYS A 198 45.27 60.03 30.35
CA LYS A 198 46.61 60.50 29.97
C LYS A 198 46.94 61.86 30.57
N LYS A 199 45.98 62.80 30.63
CA LYS A 199 46.17 64.10 31.31
C LYS A 199 46.38 63.95 32.81
N LEU A 200 45.62 63.07 33.48
CA LEU A 200 45.78 62.80 34.90
C LEU A 200 47.12 62.14 35.20
N GLU A 201 47.55 61.17 34.39
CA GLU A 201 48.86 60.51 34.51
C GLU A 201 50.01 61.51 34.37
N ILE A 202 49.96 62.40 33.36
CA ILE A 202 50.96 63.45 33.18
C ILE A 202 50.98 64.41 34.37
N ALA A 203 49.81 64.82 34.87
CA ALA A 203 49.72 65.70 36.03
C ALA A 203 50.27 65.03 37.30
N GLN A 204 49.97 63.74 37.49
CA GLN A 204 50.49 62.94 38.60
C GLN A 204 52.01 62.78 38.51
N ALA A 205 52.55 62.42 37.34
CA ALA A 205 54.00 62.29 37.12
C ALA A 205 54.74 63.61 37.39
N LYS A 206 54.18 64.76 36.96
CA LYS A 206 54.73 66.09 37.27
C LYS A 206 54.73 66.38 38.77
N ARG A 207 53.63 66.05 39.47
CA ARG A 207 53.53 66.22 40.92
C ARG A 207 54.55 65.34 41.65
N GLU A 208 54.70 64.10 41.25
CA GLU A 208 55.70 63.16 41.80
C GLU A 208 57.13 63.67 41.57
N ALA A 209 57.43 64.19 40.37
CA ALA A 209 58.73 64.79 40.06
C ALA A 209 59.04 66.00 40.96
N LEU A 210 58.09 66.93 41.14
CA LEU A 210 58.25 68.08 42.04
C LEU A 210 58.45 67.65 43.50
N MET A 211 57.67 66.67 43.96
CA MET A 211 57.84 66.13 45.32
C MET A 211 59.21 65.49 45.51
N LYS A 212 59.71 64.78 44.49
CA LYS A 212 61.05 64.18 44.50
C LYS A 212 62.14 65.26 44.54
N GLU A 213 62.02 66.32 43.74
CA GLU A 213 62.96 67.45 43.74
C GLU A 213 63.00 68.17 45.11
N ILE A 214 61.84 68.40 45.73
CA ILE A 214 61.76 68.96 47.08
C ILE A 214 62.43 68.03 48.10
N GLN A 215 62.18 66.73 48.02
CA GLN A 215 62.82 65.74 48.89
C GLN A 215 64.34 65.72 48.70
N GLU A 216 64.84 65.86 47.47
CA GLU A 216 66.27 65.94 47.15
C GLU A 216 66.90 67.21 47.74
N LYS A 217 66.29 68.40 47.56
CA LYS A 217 66.77 69.65 48.17
C LYS A 217 66.83 69.57 49.71
N ILE A 218 65.83 68.94 50.33
CA ILE A 218 65.84 68.70 51.79
C ILE A 218 67.00 67.77 52.18
N LYS A 219 67.24 66.70 51.43
CA LYS A 219 68.37 65.79 51.67
C LYS A 219 69.70 66.53 51.50
N GLU A 220 69.88 67.32 50.45
CA GLU A 220 71.07 68.13 50.22
C GLU A 220 71.32 69.12 51.36
N HIS A 221 70.29 69.86 51.79
CA HIS A 221 70.40 70.78 52.92
C HIS A 221 70.82 70.07 54.21
N LYS A 222 70.24 68.89 54.49
CA LYS A 222 70.68 68.04 55.61
C LYS A 222 72.16 67.65 55.48
N THR A 223 72.61 67.22 54.30
CA THR A 223 74.05 66.90 54.09
C THR A 223 74.96 68.11 54.24
N HIS A 224 74.51 69.29 53.83
CA HIS A 224 75.28 70.53 53.96
C HIS A 224 75.40 70.95 55.42
N ILE A 225 74.30 70.90 56.19
CA ILE A 225 74.34 71.15 57.64
C ILE A 225 75.35 70.21 58.32
N LEU A 226 75.35 68.93 57.97
CA LEU A 226 76.32 67.96 58.50
C LEU A 226 77.77 68.35 58.14
N ARG A 227 78.03 68.73 56.88
CA ARG A 227 79.35 69.23 56.45
C ARG A 227 79.80 70.47 57.22
N VAL A 228 78.92 71.46 57.40
CA VAL A 228 79.25 72.70 58.14
C VAL A 228 79.51 72.40 59.62
N ARG A 229 78.72 71.52 60.25
CA ARG A 229 78.98 71.08 61.63
C ARG A 229 80.36 70.46 61.77
N GLN A 230 80.71 69.54 60.88
CA GLN A 230 82.03 68.91 60.85
C GLN A 230 83.16 69.93 60.67
N MET A 231 82.95 70.95 59.81
CA MET A 231 83.94 72.02 59.59
C MET A 231 84.07 72.95 60.80
N ASN A 232 82.97 73.23 61.51
CA ASN A 232 82.99 74.02 62.75
C ASN A 232 83.65 73.26 63.91
N GLU A 233 83.46 71.94 64.00
CA GLU A 233 84.18 71.10 64.97
C GLU A 233 85.69 71.16 64.75
N LEU A 234 86.14 71.05 63.49
CA LEU A 234 87.55 71.23 63.11
C LEU A 234 88.08 72.63 63.48
N ASN A 235 87.33 73.69 63.16
CA ASN A 235 87.74 75.07 63.49
C ASN A 235 87.78 75.34 65.01
N GLN A 236 86.87 74.75 65.80
CA GLN A 236 86.93 74.85 67.26
C GLN A 236 88.14 74.12 67.83
N GLN A 237 88.49 72.96 67.28
CA GLN A 237 89.73 72.27 67.65
C GLN A 237 90.96 73.16 67.37
N GLU A 238 91.07 73.71 66.16
CA GLU A 238 92.19 74.61 65.80
C GLU A 238 92.22 75.89 66.66
N GLY A 239 91.07 76.48 66.96
CA GLY A 239 90.95 77.65 67.84
C GLY A 239 91.36 77.35 69.28
N GLY A 240 90.95 76.17 69.78
CA GLY A 240 91.36 75.66 71.08
C GLY A 240 92.87 75.44 71.17
N GLU A 241 93.48 74.86 70.14
CA GLU A 241 94.94 74.67 70.06
C GLU A 241 95.69 76.01 70.09
N LYS A 242 95.22 77.02 69.33
CA LYS A 242 95.81 78.38 69.35
C LYS A 242 95.68 79.04 70.72
N LEU A 243 94.53 78.89 71.39
CA LEU A 243 94.31 79.47 72.72
C LEU A 243 95.22 78.82 73.77
N GLN A 244 95.38 77.50 73.73
CA GLN A 244 96.34 76.79 74.57
C GLN A 244 97.77 77.29 74.33
N GLN A 245 98.12 77.56 73.07
CA GLN A 245 99.43 78.13 72.71
C GLN A 245 99.65 79.53 73.30
N ILE A 246 98.64 80.39 73.25
CA ILE A 246 98.70 81.75 73.83
C ILE A 246 98.78 81.68 75.35
N HIS A 247 97.97 80.85 75.99
CA HIS A 247 97.97 80.71 77.45
C HIS A 247 99.32 80.23 77.97
N LYS A 248 99.96 79.27 77.28
CA LYS A 248 101.33 78.82 77.59
C LYS A 248 102.34 79.97 77.56
N LYS A 249 102.25 80.86 76.56
CA LYS A 249 103.10 82.06 76.43
C LYS A 249 102.84 83.09 77.52
N LEU A 250 101.58 83.31 77.88
CA LEU A 250 101.20 84.23 78.96
C LEU A 250 101.66 83.74 80.34
N CYS A 251 101.46 82.46 80.66
CA CYS A 251 101.99 81.88 81.91
C CYS A 251 103.51 82.03 82.01
N THR A 252 104.24 81.83 80.90
CA THR A 252 105.69 82.04 80.91
C THR A 252 106.08 83.51 81.08
N ALA A 253 105.27 84.45 80.56
CA ALA A 253 105.50 85.87 80.75
C ALA A 253 105.16 86.34 82.18
N GLU A 254 104.07 85.85 82.78
CA GLU A 254 103.69 86.14 84.17
C GLU A 254 104.70 85.60 85.16
N LEU A 255 105.22 84.37 84.94
CA LEU A 255 106.28 83.81 85.76
C LEU A 255 107.49 84.74 85.80
N LYS A 256 107.95 85.19 84.62
CA LYS A 256 109.08 86.14 84.49
C LYS A 256 108.80 87.49 85.16
N ARG A 257 107.56 87.99 85.06
CA ARG A 257 107.17 89.25 85.70
C ARG A 257 107.16 89.14 87.22
N SER A 258 106.67 88.02 87.77
CA SER A 258 106.71 87.74 89.21
C SER A 258 108.14 87.70 89.73
N GLU A 259 109.03 87.01 89.00
CA GLU A 259 110.48 86.98 89.30
C GLU A 259 111.08 88.40 89.33
N GLN A 260 110.71 89.27 88.38
CA GLN A 260 111.18 90.66 88.36
C GLN A 260 110.64 91.53 89.50
N ILE A 261 109.35 91.41 89.85
CA ILE A 261 108.74 92.16 90.97
C ILE A 261 109.37 91.71 92.28
N GLN A 262 109.61 90.42 92.45
CA GLN A 262 110.25 89.88 93.64
C GLN A 262 111.69 90.40 93.79
N ALA A 263 112.45 90.47 92.70
CA ALA A 263 113.76 91.11 92.68
C ALA A 263 113.71 92.62 93.01
N MET A 264 112.64 93.32 92.62
CA MET A 264 112.46 94.75 92.92
C MET A 264 112.07 95.00 94.38
N LEU A 265 111.24 94.14 94.97
CA LEU A 265 110.91 94.14 96.39
C LEU A 265 112.12 93.83 97.27
N GLU A 266 112.98 92.90 96.86
CA GLU A 266 114.26 92.65 97.55
C GLU A 266 115.15 93.90 97.57
N LYS A 267 115.27 94.61 96.44
CA LYS A 267 116.01 95.88 96.37
C LYS A 267 115.40 96.98 97.24
N LEU A 268 114.08 97.06 97.33
CA LEU A 268 113.39 98.01 98.21
C LEU A 268 113.60 97.67 99.69
N GLN A 269 113.57 96.39 100.06
CA GLN A 269 113.90 95.94 101.42
C GLN A 269 115.38 96.17 101.77
N GLU A 270 116.30 96.08 100.80
CA GLU A 270 117.69 96.50 101.00
C GLU A 270 117.78 98.00 101.23
N HIS A 271 117.04 98.81 100.48
CA HIS A 271 117.01 100.26 100.65
C HIS A 271 116.40 100.68 102.01
N GLU A 272 115.33 100.03 102.47
CA GLU A 272 114.77 100.24 103.81
C GLU A 272 115.75 99.85 104.91
N ARG A 273 116.45 98.72 104.77
CA ARG A 273 117.54 98.32 105.69
C ARG A 273 118.65 99.38 105.74
N HIS A 274 118.96 99.98 104.60
CA HIS A 274 119.97 101.05 104.49
C HIS A 274 119.49 102.39 105.07
N VAL A 275 118.19 102.72 104.97
CA VAL A 275 117.57 103.93 105.56
C VAL A 275 117.49 103.83 107.10
N VAL A 276 117.24 102.63 107.64
CA VAL A 276 117.26 102.38 109.09
C VAL A 276 118.67 102.56 109.68
N GLN A 277 119.74 102.24 108.93
CA GLN A 277 121.11 102.46 109.38
C GLN A 277 121.54 103.94 109.42
N VAL A 278 120.97 104.82 108.58
CA VAL A 278 121.39 106.23 108.49
C VAL A 278 120.74 107.13 109.55
N ARG A 279 119.61 106.73 110.15
CA ARG A 279 118.93 107.49 111.23
C ARG A 279 119.54 107.32 112.64
N GLN A 280 120.58 106.50 112.80
CA GLN A 280 121.26 106.27 114.09
C GLN A 280 122.55 107.09 114.29
N LYS A 281 122.71 108.24 113.61
CA LYS A 281 123.77 109.22 113.88
C LYS A 281 123.25 110.65 113.82
#